data_AF-A0A382YP81-F1
#
_entry.id   AF-A0A382YP81-F1
#
_cell.length_a   1.000
_cell.length_b   1.000
_cell.length_c   1.000
_cell.angle_alpha   90.00
_cell.angle_beta   90.00
_cell.angle_gamma   90.00
#
_symmetry.space_group_name_H-M   'P 1'
#
loop_
_entity.id
_entity.type
_entity.pdbx_description
1 polymer ?
#
loop_
_entity_poly.entity_id
_entity_poly.type
_entity_poly.pdbx_seq_one_letter_code
_entity_poly.pdbx_strand_id
1 'polypeptide(L)'
;MANKTNKRTKSKKSNNLGKLPVWDLSDLYKSTKDKKITSDLNFVKKAYKKFEKKYEDKIKKLNGNSLLKAILELEKISEKESRILSFAHLLHSENIENEKNKIFFQNIDEKITEYESSAVFFGLEINAIKEKQLQKILKNKKLKKFQTWIKHLRMFKPYQLSKELEKLLLDKDITSSDAWVGLFDDTIASLRFPFRKKSNPSIT
;
A
#
# COMPACT_ATOMS: atom_id res chain seq x y z
N MET A 1 37.70 -24.67 -56.38
CA MET A 1 36.61 -23.86 -56.95
C MET A 1 35.33 -24.26 -56.22
N ALA A 2 34.92 -23.56 -55.17
CA ALA A 2 34.22 -22.26 -55.13
C ALA A 2 32.76 -22.31 -55.63
N ASN A 3 31.85 -21.99 -54.69
CA ASN A 3 30.50 -21.37 -54.80
C ASN A 3 29.33 -22.25 -54.32
N LYS A 4 28.78 -22.01 -53.12
CA LYS A 4 27.77 -20.95 -52.75
C LYS A 4 26.45 -21.20 -53.50
N THR A 5 25.25 -21.27 -52.91
CA THR A 5 24.70 -20.61 -51.72
C THR A 5 23.29 -21.16 -51.47
N ASN A 6 22.96 -21.70 -50.29
CA ASN A 6 21.56 -21.96 -49.92
C ASN A 6 20.97 -20.69 -49.29
N LYS A 7 20.54 -19.74 -50.14
CA LYS A 7 19.82 -18.53 -49.74
C LYS A 7 18.36 -18.87 -49.43
N ARG A 8 18.05 -19.22 -48.18
CA ARG A 8 16.71 -19.02 -47.59
C ARG A 8 16.77 -18.72 -46.08
N THR A 9 17.53 -17.71 -45.68
CA THR A 9 17.18 -16.93 -44.48
C THR A 9 16.21 -15.83 -44.90
N LYS A 10 14.92 -16.18 -45.00
CA LYS A 10 13.87 -15.15 -45.06
C LYS A 10 13.96 -14.35 -43.76
N SER A 11 14.51 -13.15 -43.91
CA SER A 11 14.44 -11.98 -43.03
C SER A 11 13.31 -12.10 -41.99
N LYS A 12 13.69 -12.21 -40.71
CA LYS A 12 12.80 -11.84 -39.60
C LYS A 12 12.47 -10.37 -39.79
N LYS A 13 11.30 -10.07 -40.36
CA LYS A 13 10.63 -8.78 -40.13
C LYS A 13 10.59 -8.61 -38.61
N SER A 14 11.40 -7.70 -38.08
CA SER A 14 11.18 -7.15 -36.76
C SER A 14 9.84 -6.45 -36.84
N ASN A 15 8.78 -7.11 -36.38
CA ASN A 15 7.53 -6.41 -36.12
C ASN A 15 7.89 -5.33 -35.10
N ASN A 16 7.95 -4.08 -35.57
CA ASN A 16 8.05 -2.93 -34.69
C ASN A 16 6.70 -2.89 -33.97
N LEU A 17 6.62 -3.49 -32.77
CA LEU A 17 5.39 -3.61 -31.99
C LEU A 17 4.86 -2.25 -31.50
N GLY A 18 5.51 -1.14 -31.89
CA GLY A 18 5.17 0.20 -31.45
C GLY A 18 5.56 0.43 -29.99
N LYS A 19 5.02 1.49 -29.39
CA LYS A 19 5.07 1.67 -27.93
C LYS A 19 4.02 0.74 -27.31
N LEU A 20 4.42 -0.01 -26.29
CA LEU A 20 3.47 -0.80 -25.50
C LEU A 20 2.46 0.14 -24.82
N PRO A 21 1.20 -0.28 -24.63
CA PRO A 21 0.23 0.51 -23.89
C PRO A 21 0.69 0.65 -22.44
N VAL A 22 0.55 1.86 -21.90
CA VAL A 22 0.81 2.18 -20.50
C VAL A 22 -0.49 2.59 -19.82
N TRP A 23 -0.59 2.42 -18.51
CA TRP A 23 -1.73 2.88 -17.75
C TRP A 23 -1.78 4.41 -17.72
N ASP A 24 -2.98 4.97 -17.92
CA ASP A 24 -3.22 6.37 -17.61
C ASP A 24 -3.55 6.50 -16.12
N LEU A 25 -2.60 7.04 -15.34
CA LEU A 25 -2.73 7.23 -13.90
C LEU A 25 -3.12 8.68 -13.54
N SER A 26 -3.43 9.53 -14.53
CA SER A 26 -3.69 10.95 -14.32
C SER A 26 -4.95 11.24 -13.47
N ASP A 27 -5.89 10.30 -13.43
CA ASP A 27 -7.05 10.32 -12.51
C ASP A 27 -6.62 10.28 -11.02
N LEU A 28 -5.50 9.62 -10.73
CA LEU A 28 -4.90 9.59 -9.40
C LEU A 28 -4.00 10.81 -9.20
N TYR A 29 -2.93 10.93 -9.98
CA TYR A 29 -1.99 12.06 -9.95
C TYR A 29 -1.33 12.23 -11.33
N LYS A 30 -1.02 13.47 -11.71
CA LYS A 30 -0.47 13.76 -13.04
C LYS A 30 0.93 13.23 -13.27
N SER A 31 1.72 13.10 -12.20
CA SER A 31 3.09 12.57 -12.20
C SER A 31 3.58 12.41 -10.76
N THR A 32 4.75 11.79 -10.58
CA THR A 32 5.47 11.72 -9.29
C THR A 32 5.84 13.10 -8.69
N LYS A 33 5.77 14.16 -9.50
CA LYS A 33 6.03 15.55 -9.09
C LYS A 33 4.75 16.38 -8.91
N ASP A 34 3.58 15.75 -8.98
CA ASP A 34 2.32 16.45 -8.77
C ASP A 34 2.26 17.05 -7.36
N LYS A 35 2.08 18.37 -7.27
CA LYS A 35 1.98 19.10 -5.99
C LYS A 35 0.85 18.57 -5.11
N LYS A 36 -0.17 17.94 -5.71
CA LYS A 36 -1.26 17.29 -4.98
C LYS A 36 -0.79 16.13 -4.10
N ILE A 37 0.24 15.38 -4.51
CA ILE A 37 0.84 14.30 -3.70
C ILE A 37 1.38 14.88 -2.40
N THR A 38 2.20 15.93 -2.49
CA THR A 38 2.75 16.61 -1.31
C THR A 38 1.66 17.23 -0.43
N SER A 39 0.59 17.75 -1.03
CA SER A 39 -0.56 18.28 -0.30
C SER A 39 -1.31 17.18 0.46
N ASP A 40 -1.57 16.04 -0.18
CA ASP A 40 -2.27 14.91 0.41
C ASP A 40 -1.42 14.24 1.51
N LEU A 41 -0.12 14.04 1.30
CA LEU A 41 0.81 13.55 2.34
C LEU A 41 0.80 14.45 3.58
N ASN A 42 0.86 15.77 3.39
CA ASN A 42 0.79 16.73 4.49
C ASN A 42 -0.56 16.69 5.22
N PHE A 43 -1.65 16.46 4.50
CA PHE A 43 -2.96 16.24 5.10
C PHE A 43 -2.94 14.97 5.96
N VAL A 44 -2.49 13.84 5.41
CA VAL A 44 -2.45 12.53 6.09
C VAL A 44 -1.63 12.63 7.38
N LYS A 45 -0.40 13.16 7.30
CA LYS A 45 0.46 13.40 8.46
C LYS A 45 -0.22 14.19 9.57
N LYS A 46 -0.85 15.31 9.23
CA LYS A 46 -1.53 16.18 10.21
C LYS A 46 -2.79 15.53 10.76
N ALA A 47 -3.54 14.82 9.92
CA ALA A 47 -4.79 14.18 10.29
C ALA A 47 -4.56 13.03 11.26
N TYR A 48 -3.55 12.17 11.03
CA TYR A 48 -3.19 11.11 11.97
C TYR A 48 -2.76 11.66 13.33
N LYS A 49 -1.86 12.67 13.38
CA LYS A 49 -1.48 13.28 14.67
C LYS A 49 -2.66 13.95 15.38
N LYS A 50 -3.60 14.53 14.64
CA LYS A 50 -4.83 15.11 15.23
C LYS A 50 -5.76 14.01 15.74
N PHE A 51 -5.86 12.89 15.02
CA PHE A 51 -6.65 11.73 15.39
C PHE A 51 -6.13 11.11 16.69
N GLU A 52 -4.82 10.88 16.80
CA GLU A 52 -4.13 10.40 18.00
C GLU A 52 -4.46 11.28 19.21
N LYS A 53 -4.12 12.57 19.15
CA LYS A 53 -4.42 13.54 20.24
C LYS A 53 -5.88 13.54 20.68
N LYS A 54 -6.80 13.36 19.73
CA LYS A 54 -8.23 13.43 19.98
C LYS A 54 -8.76 12.18 20.66
N TYR A 55 -8.29 10.99 20.29
CA TYR A 55 -8.93 9.72 20.63
C TYR A 55 -8.09 8.75 21.47
N GLU A 56 -6.77 8.92 21.51
CA GLU A 56 -5.90 8.07 22.32
C GLU A 56 -6.33 8.11 23.80
N ASP A 57 -6.36 6.93 24.40
CA ASP A 57 -6.83 6.58 25.75
C ASP A 57 -8.31 6.91 26.03
N LYS A 58 -9.09 7.19 24.99
CA LYS A 58 -10.50 7.61 25.11
C LYS A 58 -11.49 6.67 24.42
N ILE A 59 -11.04 5.72 23.59
CA ILE A 59 -11.93 4.88 22.77
C ILE A 59 -12.87 4.04 23.64
N LYS A 60 -12.37 3.50 24.74
CA LYS A 60 -13.18 2.72 25.72
C LYS A 60 -14.33 3.53 26.33
N LYS A 61 -14.29 4.85 26.29
CA LYS A 61 -15.32 5.74 26.87
C LYS A 61 -16.31 6.24 25.81
N LEU A 62 -16.09 5.95 24.53
CA LEU A 62 -16.97 6.44 23.47
C LEU A 62 -18.30 5.68 23.44
N ASN A 63 -19.37 6.43 23.19
CA ASN A 63 -20.67 5.86 22.82
C ASN A 63 -20.70 5.54 21.31
N GLY A 64 -21.78 4.90 20.83
CA GLY A 64 -21.89 4.49 19.42
C GLY A 64 -21.79 5.63 18.41
N ASN A 65 -22.31 6.82 18.70
CA ASN A 65 -22.20 7.96 17.78
C ASN A 65 -20.77 8.51 17.73
N SER A 66 -20.11 8.59 18.89
CA SER A 66 -18.71 9.05 18.96
C SER A 66 -17.74 8.05 18.33
N LEU A 67 -17.95 6.75 18.53
CA LEU A 67 -17.16 5.72 17.86
C LEU A 67 -17.36 5.75 16.35
N LEU A 68 -18.60 5.88 15.86
CA LEU A 68 -18.86 6.06 14.44
C LEU A 68 -18.12 7.27 13.87
N LYS A 69 -18.13 8.40 14.59
CA LYS A 69 -17.41 9.60 14.17
C LYS A 69 -15.90 9.35 14.09
N ALA A 70 -15.33 8.63 15.05
CA ALA A 70 -13.92 8.24 15.00
C ALA A 70 -13.62 7.35 13.78
N ILE A 71 -14.44 6.33 13.53
CA ILE A 71 -14.28 5.44 12.36
C ILE A 71 -14.35 6.22 11.04
N LEU A 72 -15.33 7.13 10.88
CA LEU A 72 -15.47 7.95 9.67
C LEU A 72 -14.33 8.97 9.51
N GLU A 73 -13.76 9.45 10.62
CA GLU A 73 -12.56 10.30 10.56
C GLU A 73 -11.35 9.50 10.09
N LEU A 74 -11.18 8.26 10.57
CA LEU A 74 -10.12 7.36 10.11
C LEU A 74 -10.30 6.95 8.63
N GLU A 75 -11.52 6.62 8.22
CA GLU A 75 -11.86 6.25 6.82
C GLU A 75 -11.45 7.35 5.83
N LYS A 76 -11.63 8.63 6.19
CA LYS A 76 -11.20 9.76 5.35
C LYS A 76 -9.68 9.90 5.23
N ILE A 77 -8.95 9.52 6.28
CA ILE A 77 -7.49 9.53 6.25
C ILE A 77 -7.01 8.40 5.34
N SER A 78 -7.53 7.19 5.57
CA SER A 78 -7.15 5.99 4.81
C SER A 78 -7.53 6.09 3.33
N GLU A 79 -8.64 6.75 2.97
CA GLU A 79 -9.01 6.98 1.56
C GLU A 79 -7.96 7.82 0.82
N LYS A 80 -7.45 8.89 1.46
CA LYS A 80 -6.42 9.75 0.85
C LYS A 80 -5.07 9.04 0.76
N GLU A 81 -4.70 8.35 1.81
CA GLU A 81 -3.49 7.54 1.84
C GLU A 81 -3.51 6.44 0.78
N SER A 82 -4.60 5.66 0.71
CA SER A 82 -4.78 4.58 -0.25
C SER A 82 -4.67 5.07 -1.69
N ARG A 83 -5.16 6.28 -1.99
CA ARG A 83 -4.96 6.92 -3.31
C ARG A 83 -3.48 7.15 -3.62
N ILE A 84 -2.69 7.65 -2.67
CA ILE A 84 -1.26 7.90 -2.82
C ILE A 84 -0.51 6.57 -3.02
N LEU A 85 -0.74 5.59 -2.14
CA LEU A 85 -0.11 4.28 -2.21
C LEU A 85 -0.47 3.55 -3.51
N SER A 86 -1.73 3.60 -3.93
CA SER A 86 -2.17 2.99 -5.20
C SER A 86 -1.41 3.59 -6.38
N PHE A 87 -1.27 4.92 -6.44
CA PHE A 87 -0.50 5.56 -7.51
C PHE A 87 0.96 5.13 -7.51
N ALA A 88 1.60 5.09 -6.34
CA ALA A 88 2.99 4.69 -6.19
C ALA A 88 3.21 3.22 -6.57
N HIS A 89 2.33 2.32 -6.11
CA HIS A 89 2.39 0.89 -6.40
C HIS A 89 2.15 0.60 -7.89
N LEU A 90 1.15 1.25 -8.51
CA LEU A 90 0.87 1.08 -9.94
C LEU A 90 2.04 1.56 -10.82
N LEU A 91 2.66 2.70 -10.48
CA LEU A 91 3.87 3.17 -11.17
C LEU A 91 5.06 2.22 -11.01
N HIS A 92 5.24 1.64 -9.82
CA HIS A 92 6.30 0.66 -9.60
C HIS A 92 6.05 -0.63 -10.39
N SER A 93 4.78 -1.07 -10.44
CA SER A 93 4.36 -2.27 -11.17
C SER A 93 4.48 -2.13 -12.70
N GLU A 94 4.38 -0.90 -13.24
CA GLU A 94 4.56 -0.63 -14.67
C GLU A 94 5.96 -1.05 -15.17
N ASN A 95 6.98 -0.77 -14.35
CA ASN A 95 8.35 -1.20 -14.63
C ASN A 95 9.15 -1.25 -13.32
N ILE A 96 9.32 -2.46 -12.79
CA ILE A 96 10.01 -2.69 -11.52
C ILE A 96 11.52 -2.38 -11.59
N GLU A 97 12.10 -2.40 -12.80
CA GLU A 97 13.51 -2.07 -13.04
C GLU A 97 13.75 -0.55 -13.12
N ASN A 98 12.68 0.27 -13.14
CA ASN A 98 12.80 1.72 -13.15
C ASN A 98 13.14 2.26 -11.75
N GLU A 99 14.43 2.59 -11.57
CA GLU A 99 14.97 3.12 -10.32
C GLU A 99 14.19 4.34 -9.77
N LYS A 100 13.72 5.25 -10.63
CA LYS A 100 12.97 6.43 -10.18
C LYS A 100 11.60 6.06 -9.61
N ASN A 101 10.91 5.09 -10.21
CA ASN A 101 9.62 4.61 -9.73
C ASN A 101 9.79 3.83 -8.43
N LYS A 102 10.85 3.02 -8.32
CA LYS A 102 11.20 2.30 -7.09
C LYS A 102 11.50 3.24 -5.92
N ILE A 103 12.38 4.22 -6.13
CA ILE A 103 12.69 5.24 -5.11
C ILE A 103 11.43 6.01 -4.71
N PHE A 104 10.58 6.39 -5.67
CA PHE A 104 9.33 7.07 -5.37
C PHE A 104 8.41 6.21 -4.51
N PHE A 105 8.22 4.94 -4.87
CA PHE A 105 7.40 4.00 -4.11
C PHE A 105 7.90 3.83 -2.67
N GLN A 106 9.19 3.51 -2.48
CA GLN A 106 9.80 3.36 -1.15
C GLN A 106 9.62 4.61 -0.28
N ASN A 107 9.87 5.80 -0.83
CA ASN A 107 9.69 7.06 -0.10
C ASN A 107 8.24 7.35 0.30
N ILE A 108 7.27 6.90 -0.50
CA ILE A 108 5.85 7.04 -0.17
C ILE A 108 5.50 6.06 0.95
N ASP A 109 5.89 4.80 0.79
CA ASP A 109 5.61 3.71 1.72
C ASP A 109 6.13 4.04 3.13
N GLU A 110 7.43 4.35 3.25
CA GLU A 110 8.07 4.75 4.52
C GLU A 110 7.34 5.90 5.23
N LYS A 111 6.94 6.94 4.48
CA LYS A 111 6.23 8.10 5.05
C LYS A 111 4.84 7.73 5.53
N ILE A 112 4.14 6.91 4.76
CA ILE A 112 2.79 6.49 5.14
C ILE A 112 2.85 5.63 6.40
N THR A 113 3.74 4.63 6.46
CA THR A 113 3.95 3.80 7.65
C THR A 113 4.31 4.65 8.87
N GLU A 114 5.22 5.63 8.73
CA GLU A 114 5.56 6.58 9.81
C GLU A 114 4.29 7.28 10.33
N TYR A 115 3.36 7.67 9.45
CA TYR A 115 2.15 8.39 9.84
C TYR A 115 1.08 7.47 10.43
N GLU A 116 0.91 6.26 9.89
CA GLU A 116 -0.01 5.24 10.40
C GLU A 116 0.32 4.77 11.81
N SER A 117 1.60 4.82 12.20
CA SER A 117 2.04 4.52 13.58
C SER A 117 1.25 5.31 14.65
N SER A 118 0.82 6.54 14.34
CA SER A 118 -0.01 7.38 15.21
C SER A 118 -1.45 6.87 15.36
N ALA A 119 -1.93 5.93 14.54
CA ALA A 119 -3.27 5.35 14.62
C ALA A 119 -3.32 3.93 15.20
N VAL A 120 -2.17 3.28 15.42
CA VAL A 120 -2.07 1.90 15.96
C VAL A 120 -2.93 1.72 17.21
N PHE A 121 -2.93 2.70 18.14
CA PHE A 121 -3.71 2.66 19.37
C PHE A 121 -5.21 2.37 19.14
N PHE A 122 -5.77 2.81 18.02
CA PHE A 122 -7.21 2.74 17.76
C PHE A 122 -7.70 1.30 17.69
N GLY A 123 -6.97 0.46 16.96
CA GLY A 123 -7.24 -0.98 16.90
C GLY A 123 -7.13 -1.63 18.27
N LEU A 124 -6.04 -1.32 18.98
CA LEU A 124 -5.75 -1.88 20.31
C LEU A 124 -6.84 -1.54 21.32
N GLU A 125 -7.29 -0.28 21.33
CA GLU A 125 -8.31 0.15 22.28
C GLU A 125 -9.70 -0.38 21.95
N ILE A 126 -10.07 -0.53 20.66
CA ILE A 126 -11.31 -1.21 20.25
C ILE A 126 -11.28 -2.66 20.76
N ASN A 127 -10.16 -3.36 20.56
CA ASN A 127 -9.98 -4.74 21.02
C ASN A 127 -10.04 -4.87 22.55
N ALA A 128 -9.65 -3.81 23.27
CA ALA A 128 -9.74 -3.75 24.72
C ALA A 128 -11.15 -3.42 25.26
N ILE A 129 -12.14 -3.10 24.41
CA ILE A 129 -13.54 -2.92 24.85
C ILE A 129 -14.13 -4.27 25.27
N LYS A 130 -14.72 -4.32 26.48
CA LYS A 130 -15.41 -5.52 26.98
C LYS A 130 -16.58 -5.90 26.07
N GLU A 131 -16.78 -7.20 25.82
CA GLU A 131 -17.80 -7.70 24.89
C GLU A 131 -19.21 -7.13 25.18
N LYS A 132 -19.64 -7.16 26.43
CA LYS A 132 -20.95 -6.61 26.85
C LYS A 132 -21.10 -5.11 26.50
N GLN A 133 -20.03 -4.34 26.59
CA GLN A 133 -20.04 -2.92 26.24
C GLN A 133 -20.04 -2.73 24.72
N LEU A 134 -19.22 -3.49 23.99
CA LEU A 134 -19.19 -3.44 22.54
C LEU A 134 -20.57 -3.77 21.95
N GLN A 135 -21.23 -4.82 22.43
CA GLN A 135 -22.58 -5.17 21.99
C GLN A 135 -23.59 -4.04 22.24
N LYS A 136 -23.47 -3.27 23.33
CA LYS A 136 -24.30 -2.08 23.55
C LYS A 136 -24.00 -0.97 22.54
N ILE A 137 -22.72 -0.71 22.26
CA ILE A 137 -22.28 0.30 21.28
C ILE A 137 -22.79 -0.06 19.88
N LEU A 138 -22.70 -1.35 19.50
CA LEU A 138 -23.11 -1.88 18.19
C LEU A 138 -24.64 -1.89 17.98
N LYS A 139 -25.47 -1.64 19.01
CA LYS A 139 -26.91 -1.41 18.82
C LYS A 139 -27.21 -0.14 18.00
N ASN A 140 -26.24 0.75 17.85
CA ASN A 140 -26.39 1.92 16.98
C ASN A 140 -26.53 1.47 15.52
N LYS A 141 -27.69 1.76 14.91
CA LYS A 141 -28.02 1.38 13.52
C LYS A 141 -26.96 1.86 12.52
N LYS A 142 -26.33 3.01 12.74
CA LYS A 142 -25.31 3.58 11.84
C LYS A 142 -23.98 2.81 11.89
N LEU A 143 -23.70 2.08 12.97
CA LEU A 143 -22.49 1.25 13.09
C LEU A 143 -22.62 -0.11 12.40
N LYS A 144 -23.82 -0.50 11.92
CA LYS A 144 -24.02 -1.79 11.25
C LYS A 144 -23.09 -2.00 10.05
N LYS A 145 -22.83 -0.94 9.25
CA LYS A 145 -21.89 -0.99 8.11
C LYS A 145 -20.48 -1.42 8.55
N PHE A 146 -20.08 -1.07 9.76
CA PHE A 146 -18.73 -1.32 10.29
C PHE A 146 -18.66 -2.55 11.20
N GLN A 147 -19.76 -3.28 11.40
CA GLN A 147 -19.78 -4.41 12.33
C GLN A 147 -18.83 -5.55 11.90
N THR A 148 -18.79 -5.87 10.60
CA THR A 148 -17.87 -6.87 10.06
C THR A 148 -16.42 -6.44 10.23
N TRP A 149 -16.12 -5.17 9.94
CA TRP A 149 -14.79 -4.60 10.13
C TRP A 149 -14.34 -4.68 11.61
N ILE A 150 -15.20 -4.29 12.55
CA ILE A 150 -14.92 -4.41 14.00
C ILE A 150 -14.72 -5.89 14.42
N LYS A 151 -15.49 -6.81 13.84
CA LYS A 151 -15.35 -8.25 14.11
C LYS A 151 -14.00 -8.78 13.62
N HIS A 152 -13.57 -8.39 12.41
CA HIS A 152 -12.26 -8.77 11.86
C HIS A 152 -11.13 -8.20 12.72
N LEU A 153 -11.22 -6.92 13.09
CA LEU A 153 -10.23 -6.28 13.97
C LEU A 153 -10.06 -7.03 15.30
N ARG A 154 -11.16 -7.52 15.87
CA ARG A 154 -11.15 -8.29 17.12
C ARG A 154 -10.69 -9.73 16.99
N MET A 155 -10.68 -10.29 15.78
CA MET A 155 -10.18 -11.65 15.55
C MET A 155 -8.69 -11.76 15.89
N PHE A 156 -7.92 -10.68 15.69
CA PHE A 156 -6.48 -10.63 15.96
C PHE A 156 -6.13 -10.30 17.42
N LYS A 157 -7.13 -9.98 18.26
CA LYS A 157 -6.91 -9.66 19.68
C LYS A 157 -6.02 -10.66 20.44
N PRO A 158 -6.15 -12.00 20.26
CA PRO A 158 -5.31 -12.97 20.98
C PRO A 158 -3.82 -12.87 20.63
N TYR A 159 -3.48 -12.29 19.47
CA TYR A 159 -2.12 -12.15 18.97
C TYR A 159 -1.58 -10.72 19.12
N GLN A 160 -2.38 -9.84 19.73
CA GLN A 160 -2.08 -8.43 19.87
C GLN A 160 -1.05 -8.18 20.98
N LEU A 161 -0.07 -7.32 20.71
CA LEU A 161 0.99 -6.91 21.64
C LEU A 161 0.68 -5.56 22.32
N SER A 162 1.65 -5.06 23.09
CA SER A 162 1.57 -3.70 23.64
C SER A 162 1.66 -2.67 22.52
N LYS A 163 1.16 -1.46 22.77
CA LYS A 163 1.17 -0.37 21.79
C LYS A 163 2.57 -0.08 21.27
N GLU A 164 3.55 -0.06 22.15
CA GLU A 164 4.95 0.21 21.82
C GLU A 164 5.53 -0.89 20.93
N LEU A 165 5.19 -2.16 21.21
CA LEU A 165 5.62 -3.29 20.40
C LEU A 165 4.94 -3.33 19.03
N GLU A 166 3.64 -3.03 18.96
CA GLU A 166 2.90 -2.97 17.68
C GLU A 166 3.44 -1.85 16.78
N LYS A 167 3.72 -0.67 17.35
CA LYS A 167 4.39 0.42 16.61
C LYS A 167 5.78 0.00 16.15
N LEU A 168 6.57 -0.64 17.02
CA LEU A 168 7.90 -1.13 16.69
C LEU A 168 7.88 -2.18 15.57
N LEU A 169 6.92 -3.12 15.60
CA LEU A 169 6.77 -4.12 14.55
C LEU A 169 6.42 -3.47 13.22
N LEU A 170 5.45 -2.56 13.20
CA LEU A 170 5.09 -1.80 11.99
C LEU A 170 6.29 -1.08 11.39
N ASP A 171 7.09 -0.38 12.20
CA ASP A 171 8.30 0.31 11.74
C ASP A 171 9.39 -0.68 11.27
N LYS A 172 9.48 -1.87 11.89
CA LYS A 172 10.46 -2.91 11.54
C LYS A 172 10.10 -3.63 10.23
N ASP A 173 8.81 -3.77 9.92
CA ASP A 173 8.34 -4.58 8.79
C ASP A 173 8.93 -4.11 7.45
N ILE A 174 9.03 -2.79 7.26
CA ILE A 174 9.68 -2.14 6.10
C ILE A 174 11.09 -2.69 5.83
N THR A 175 11.88 -2.88 6.88
CA THR A 175 13.29 -3.33 6.76
C THR A 175 13.45 -4.83 6.97
N SER A 176 12.36 -5.59 7.08
CA SER A 176 12.39 -7.02 7.36
C SER A 176 11.56 -7.85 6.40
N SER A 177 10.30 -8.17 6.72
CA SER A 177 9.44 -8.98 5.85
C SER A 177 9.27 -8.34 4.48
N ASP A 178 9.03 -7.03 4.46
CA ASP A 178 8.71 -6.31 3.22
C ASP A 178 9.95 -6.14 2.36
N ALA A 179 11.10 -5.86 2.98
CA ALA A 179 12.40 -5.88 2.31
C ALA A 179 12.72 -7.24 1.68
N TRP A 180 12.36 -8.35 2.35
CA TRP A 180 12.57 -9.69 1.80
C TRP A 180 11.65 -9.99 0.61
N VAL A 181 10.38 -9.60 0.68
CA VAL A 181 9.44 -9.69 -0.44
C VAL A 181 9.95 -8.88 -1.63
N GLY A 182 10.37 -7.63 -1.40
CA GLY A 182 10.95 -6.78 -2.45
C GLY A 182 12.20 -7.37 -3.09
N LEU A 183 13.12 -7.93 -2.28
CA LEU A 183 14.31 -8.60 -2.80
C LEU A 183 13.95 -9.83 -3.65
N PHE A 184 12.97 -10.62 -3.23
CA PHE A 184 12.49 -11.75 -4.01
C PHE A 184 11.91 -11.28 -5.35
N ASP A 185 11.06 -10.27 -5.35
CA ASP A 185 10.45 -9.72 -6.56
C ASP A 185 11.50 -9.16 -7.53
N ASP A 186 12.48 -8.38 -7.02
CA ASP A 186 13.62 -7.90 -7.79
C ASP A 186 14.41 -9.07 -8.42
N THR A 187 14.65 -10.11 -7.63
CA THR A 187 15.42 -11.29 -8.07
C THR A 187 14.69 -12.01 -9.20
N ILE A 188 13.40 -12.29 -9.02
CA ILE A 188 12.57 -12.96 -10.03
C ILE A 188 12.45 -12.09 -11.30
N ALA A 189 12.24 -10.79 -11.16
CA ALA A 189 12.14 -9.85 -12.28
C ALA A 189 13.46 -9.74 -13.07
N SER A 190 14.61 -9.88 -12.40
CA SER A 190 15.93 -9.84 -13.05
C SER A 190 16.25 -11.09 -13.89
N LEU A 191 15.51 -12.19 -13.72
CA LEU A 191 15.79 -13.43 -14.45
C LEU A 191 15.65 -13.23 -15.96
N ARG A 192 16.62 -13.78 -16.71
CA ARG A 192 16.64 -13.74 -18.18
C ARG A 192 16.82 -15.14 -18.72
N PHE A 193 15.90 -15.56 -19.58
CA PHE A 193 15.95 -16.87 -20.23
C PHE A 193 16.16 -16.71 -21.74
N PRO A 194 17.11 -17.45 -22.34
CA PRO A 194 17.26 -17.43 -23.78
C PRO A 194 16.02 -18.05 -24.43
N PHE A 195 15.37 -17.30 -25.33
CA PHE A 195 14.25 -17.81 -26.11
C PHE A 195 14.63 -17.90 -27.58
N ARG A 196 14.54 -19.10 -28.17
CA ARG A 196 14.86 -19.36 -29.59
C ARG A 196 16.20 -18.75 -30.05
N LYS A 197 17.26 -18.94 -29.26
CA LYS A 197 18.65 -18.48 -29.51
C LYS A 197 18.84 -16.96 -29.58
N LYS A 198 17.95 -16.17 -28.97
CA LYS A 198 18.19 -14.74 -28.69
C LYS A 198 18.06 -14.50 -27.19
N SER A 199 19.02 -13.78 -26.59
CA SER A 199 18.83 -13.21 -25.26
C SER A 199 17.79 -12.10 -25.40
N ASN A 200 16.61 -12.29 -24.84
CA ASN A 200 15.60 -11.25 -24.86
C ASN A 200 15.95 -10.17 -23.82
N PRO A 201 15.77 -8.87 -24.12
CA PRO A 201 15.60 -7.87 -23.09
C PRO A 201 14.29 -8.13 -22.32
N SER A 202 14.19 -7.58 -21.12
CA SER A 202 13.15 -7.75 -20.10
C SER A 202 11.74 -8.01 -20.65
N ILE A 203 11.03 -9.00 -20.10
CA ILE A 203 9.58 -9.16 -20.32
C ILE A 203 8.88 -8.30 -19.25
N THR A 204 8.82 -7.01 -19.49
CA THR A 204 7.95 -6.04 -18.82
C THR A 204 7.74 -4.89 -19.79
#